data_AF-A0A7V5FEC2-F1
#
_entry.id   AF-A0A7V5FEC2-F1
#
_cell.length_a   1.000
_cell.length_b   1.000
_cell.length_c   1.000
_cell.angle_alpha   90.00
_cell.angle_beta   90.00
_cell.angle_gamma   90.00
#
_symmetry.space_group_name_H-M   'P 1'
#
loop_
_entity.id
_entity.type
_entity.pdbx_description
1 polymer ?
#
loop_
_entity_poly.entity_id
_entity_poly.type
_entity_poly.pdbx_seq_one_letter_code
_entity_poly.pdbx_strand_id
1 'polypeptide(L)' 'MRAFYKQLESAKPFPRIPEWEQIADKMGQWIEAAVWGRYTLDEALAEMTRDINRVLEKRRWMLKNQKTLQ' A
#
# COMPACT_ATOMS: atom_id res chain seq x y z
N MET A 1 17.35 -24.50 -4.48
CA MET A 1 17.92 -23.29 -5.13
C MET A 1 17.18 -22.83 -6.38
N ARG A 2 16.84 -23.72 -7.32
CA ARG A 2 16.16 -23.31 -8.58
C ARG A 2 14.80 -22.61 -8.38
N ALA A 3 14.00 -23.02 -7.39
CA ALA A 3 12.70 -22.38 -7.10
C ALA A 3 12.84 -20.94 -6.58
N PHE A 4 13.72 -20.69 -5.61
CA PHE A 4 14.02 -19.34 -5.11
C PHE A 4 14.58 -18.43 -6.21
N TYR A 5 15.44 -18.96 -7.07
CA TYR A 5 15.99 -18.20 -8.20
C TYR A 5 14.88 -17.70 -9.13
N LYS A 6 13.95 -18.59 -9.52
CA LYS A 6 12.78 -18.21 -10.33
C LYS A 6 11.87 -17.17 -9.64
N GLN A 7 11.71 -17.27 -8.32
CA GLN A 7 10.92 -16.29 -7.57
C GLN A 7 11.60 -14.91 -7.57
N LEU A 8 12.91 -14.85 -7.41
CA LEU A 8 13.68 -13.60 -7.43
C LEU A 8 13.58 -12.88 -8.79
N GLU A 9 13.50 -13.62 -9.90
CA GLU A 9 13.31 -13.03 -11.24
C GLU A 9 12.00 -12.23 -11.35
N SER A 10 10.97 -12.58 -10.57
CA SER A 10 9.67 -11.90 -10.58
C SER A 10 9.51 -10.85 -9.46
N ALA A 11 10.42 -10.84 -8.48
CA ALA A 11 10.33 -9.94 -7.34
C ALA A 11 10.42 -8.47 -7.78
N LYS A 12 9.62 -7.61 -7.15
CA LYS A 12 9.63 -6.16 -7.38
C LYS A 12 10.10 -5.44 -6.12
N PRO A 13 10.91 -4.37 -6.26
CA PRO A 13 11.29 -3.55 -5.12
C PRO A 13 10.06 -2.84 -4.57
N PHE A 14 10.05 -2.61 -3.27
CA PHE A 14 9.02 -1.80 -2.63
C PHE A 14 9.17 -0.31 -3.05
N PRO A 15 8.06 0.45 -3.03
CA PRO A 15 8.09 1.89 -3.18
C PRO A 15 9.02 2.55 -2.15
N ARG A 16 9.99 3.34 -2.62
CA ARG A 16 10.95 4.07 -1.77
C ARG A 16 10.34 5.35 -1.21
N ILE A 17 9.34 5.21 -0.35
CA ILE A 17 8.67 6.32 0.34
C ILE A 17 8.68 6.09 1.86
N PRO A 18 8.77 7.15 2.69
CA PRO A 18 8.74 7.00 4.15
C PRO A 18 7.48 6.31 4.68
N GLU A 19 6.37 6.46 3.97
CA GLU A 19 5.07 5.93 4.37
C GLU A 19 4.89 4.43 4.08
N TRP A 20 5.86 3.77 3.45
CA TRP A 20 5.70 2.40 2.95
C TRP A 20 5.35 1.39 4.04
N GLU A 21 6.08 1.38 5.16
CA GLU A 21 5.83 0.44 6.26
C GLU A 21 4.41 0.61 6.82
N GLN A 22 3.96 1.86 6.99
CA GLN A 22 2.59 2.14 7.45
C GLN A 22 1.52 1.66 6.46
N ILE A 23 1.80 1.72 5.15
CA ILE A 23 0.90 1.19 4.12
C ILE A 23 0.84 -0.33 4.22
N ALA A 24 1.97 -1.01 4.36
CA ALA A 24 2.04 -2.47 4.49
C ALA A 24 1.25 -2.97 5.70
N ASP A 25 1.41 -2.31 6.86
CA ASP A 25 0.66 -2.65 8.09
C ASP A 25 -0.85 -2.52 7.89
N LYS A 26 -1.30 -1.42 7.26
CA LYS A 26 -2.73 -1.20 6.96
C LYS A 26 -3.27 -2.22 5.98
N MET A 27 -2.51 -2.56 4.94
CA MET A 27 -2.88 -3.62 4.01
C MET A 27 -3.10 -4.94 4.75
N GLY A 28 -2.19 -5.29 5.67
CA GLY A 28 -2.33 -6.49 6.52
C GLY A 28 -3.64 -6.51 7.30
N GLN A 29 -3.99 -5.41 7.97
CA GLN A 29 -5.23 -5.30 8.76
C GLN A 29 -6.50 -5.54 7.92
N TRP A 30 -6.57 -4.95 6.73
CA TRP A 30 -7.73 -5.10 5.84
C TRP A 30 -7.80 -6.50 5.21
N ILE A 31 -6.65 -7.10 4.88
CA ILE A 31 -6.57 -8.50 4.44
C ILE A 31 -7.08 -9.43 5.54
N GLU A 32 -6.65 -9.22 6.79
CA GLU A 32 -7.10 -9.98 7.95
C GLU A 32 -8.63 -9.93 8.10
N ALA A 33 -9.20 -8.72 8.04
CA ALA A 33 -10.62 -8.51 8.18
C ALA A 33 -11.44 -9.19 7.07
N ALA A 34 -10.93 -9.19 5.84
CA ALA A 34 -11.54 -9.90 4.71
C ALA A 34 -11.46 -11.42 4.87
N VAL A 35 -10.28 -11.95 5.28
CA VAL A 35 -10.08 -13.40 5.51
C VAL A 35 -11.00 -13.93 6.60
N TRP A 36 -11.28 -13.13 7.64
CA TRP A 36 -12.25 -13.49 8.69
C TRP A 36 -13.71 -13.23 8.33
N GLY A 37 -14.00 -12.76 7.12
CA GLY A 37 -15.37 -12.51 6.66
C GLY A 37 -16.07 -11.38 7.41
N ARG A 38 -15.33 -10.46 8.05
CA ARG A 38 -15.91 -9.24 8.66
C ARG A 38 -16.36 -8.24 7.59
N TYR A 39 -15.74 -8.31 6.43
CA TYR A 39 -16.05 -7.55 5.23
C TYR A 39 -16.02 -8.49 4.03
N THR A 40 -16.79 -8.17 3.01
CA THR A 40 -16.56 -8.75 1.67
C THR A 40 -15.20 -8.29 1.12
N LEU A 41 -14.67 -9.02 0.14
CA LEU A 41 -13.41 -8.64 -0.51
C LEU A 41 -13.48 -7.21 -1.09
N ASP A 42 -14.58 -6.87 -1.75
CA ASP A 42 -14.75 -5.56 -2.38
C ASP A 42 -14.81 -4.42 -1.35
N GLU A 43 -15.54 -4.63 -0.24
CA GLU A 43 -15.60 -3.66 0.86
C GLU A 43 -14.22 -3.46 1.51
N ALA A 44 -13.51 -4.55 1.81
CA ALA A 44 -12.18 -4.47 2.40
C ALA A 44 -11.19 -3.74 1.49
N LEU A 45 -11.22 -4.00 0.17
CA LEU A 45 -10.38 -3.31 -0.81
C LEU A 45 -10.73 -1.82 -0.92
N ALA A 46 -12.01 -1.46 -0.89
CA ALA A 46 -12.46 -0.08 -0.94
C ALA A 46 -11.99 0.69 0.32
N GLU A 47 -12.16 0.11 1.50
CA GLU A 47 -11.73 0.74 2.75
C GLU A 47 -10.20 0.79 2.89
N MET A 48 -9.49 -0.27 2.49
CA MET A 48 -8.03 -0.26 2.39
C MET A 48 -7.53 0.87 1.49
N THR A 49 -8.18 1.06 0.34
CA THR A 49 -7.84 2.15 -0.60
C THR A 49 -8.07 3.51 0.04
N ARG A 50 -9.18 3.71 0.75
CA ARG A 50 -9.49 4.95 1.47
C ARG A 50 -8.43 5.26 2.55
N ASP A 51 -8.03 4.25 3.30
CA ASP A 51 -7.05 4.38 4.37
C ASP A 51 -5.63 4.65 3.87
N ILE A 52 -5.18 3.94 2.83
CA ILE A 52 -3.88 4.21 2.19
C ILE A 52 -3.86 5.62 1.60
N ASN A 53 -4.98 6.07 1.02
CA ASN A 53 -5.11 7.42 0.52
C ASN A 53 -4.88 8.47 1.62
N ARG A 54 -5.46 8.27 2.81
CA ARG A 54 -5.25 9.16 3.96
C ARG A 54 -3.78 9.24 4.37
N VAL A 55 -3.09 8.10 4.44
CA VAL A 55 -1.65 8.06 4.75
C VAL A 55 -0.84 8.91 3.74
N LEU A 56 -1.21 8.85 2.47
CA LEU A 56 -0.51 9.56 1.39
C LEU A 56 -0.95 11.02 1.19
N GLU A 57 -1.90 11.55 1.98
CA GLU A 57 -2.41 12.92 1.80
C GLU A 57 -1.32 13.98 1.90
N LYS A 58 -0.53 13.97 2.98
CA LYS A 58 0.55 14.95 3.19
C LYS A 58 1.57 14.92 2.06
N ARG A 59 1.95 13.71 1.62
CA ARG A 59 2.87 13.53 0.49
C ARG A 59 2.32 14.14 -0.80
N ARG A 60 1.05 13.88 -1.11
CA ARG A 60 0.39 14.44 -2.30
C ARG A 60 0.29 15.96 -2.23
N TRP A 61 -0.01 16.51 -1.06
CA TRP A 61 -0.01 17.96 -0.82
C TRP A 61 1.38 18.57 -1.05
N MET A 62 2.44 17.99 -0.45
CA MET A 62 3.82 18.45 -0.63
C MET A 62 4.23 18.45 -2.11
N LEU A 63 3.98 17.35 -2.83
CA LEU A 63 4.32 17.23 -4.25
C LEU A 63 3.54 18.22 -5.12
N LYS A 64 2.27 18.48 -4.80
CA LYS A 64 1.46 19.49 -5.50
C LYS A 64 2.05 20.89 -5.32
N ASN A 65 2.41 21.27 -4.09
CA ASN A 65 2.92 22.60 -3.79
C ASN A 65 4.38 22.80 -4.24
N GLN A 66 5.20 21.75 -4.24
CA GLN A 66 6.56 21.81 -4.79
C GLN A 66 6.54 22.13 -6.29
N LYS A 67 5.55 21.61 -7.03
CA LYS A 67 5.35 21.95 -8.44
C LYS A 67 4.83 23.37 -8.68
N THR A 68 4.23 24.02 -7.69
CA THR A 68 3.73 25.40 -7.79
C THR A 68 4.81 26.44 -7.50
N LEU A 69 5.93 26.02 -6.89
CA LEU A 69 7.07 26.87 -6.53
C LEU A 69 8.24 26.76 -7.51
N GLN A 70 8.07 26.03 -8.62
CA GLN A 70 8.98 26.00 -9.78
C GLN A 70 8.31 26.68 -10.96
#